data_AF-A0A524ICE1-F1
#
_entry.id   AF-A0A524ICE1-F1
#
_cell.length_a   1.000
_cell.length_b   1.000
_cell.length_c   1.000
_cell.angle_alpha   90.00
_cell.angle_beta   90.00
_cell.angle_gamma   90.00
#
_symmetry.space_group_name_H-M   'P 1'
#
loop_
_entity.id
_entity.type
_entity.pdbx_description
1 polymer ?
#
loop_
_entity_poly.entity_id
_entity_poly.type
_entity_poly.pdbx_seq_one_letter_code
_entity_poly.pdbx_strand_id
1 'polypeptide(L)'
;MMREIRRGTMVGILIDQNVDRHKGVLVDLFTKKAYTTDGIARMALALRTNIHPVFIFRHPEKKFHHTLRFGPAIPMDLNAPRAEEVVRLTRCCNEELEKVIREDPTQWLWIHRRWKTRPPGEPDLYREVR
;
A
#
# COMPACT_ATOMS: atom_id res chain seq x y z
N MET A 1 -9.99 15.54 -3.81
CA MET A 1 -9.19 14.46 -4.42
C MET A 1 -9.56 14.18 -5.87
N MET A 2 -10.70 13.54 -6.19
CA MET A 2 -11.02 13.16 -7.58
C MET A 2 -11.05 14.34 -8.57
N ARG A 3 -11.54 15.51 -8.15
CA ARG A 3 -11.51 16.74 -8.96
C ARG A 3 -10.09 17.15 -9.34
N GLU A 4 -9.15 17.05 -8.40
CA GLU A 4 -7.76 17.46 -8.62
C GLU A 4 -7.05 16.49 -9.55
N ILE A 5 -7.28 15.19 -9.38
CA ILE A 5 -6.74 14.16 -10.29
C ILE A 5 -7.22 14.39 -11.74
N ARG A 6 -8.50 14.73 -11.93
CA ARG A 6 -9.05 15.07 -13.26
C ARG A 6 -8.44 16.34 -13.86
N ARG A 7 -7.85 17.22 -13.05
CA ARG A 7 -7.11 18.41 -13.51
C ARG A 7 -5.64 18.14 -13.80
N GLY A 8 -5.19 16.89 -13.69
CA GLY A 8 -3.79 16.51 -13.86
C GLY A 8 -2.93 16.67 -12.60
N THR A 9 -3.53 16.94 -11.44
CA THR A 9 -2.81 17.08 -10.18
C THR A 9 -2.46 15.71 -9.60
N MET A 10 -1.20 15.52 -9.21
CA MET A 10 -0.76 14.34 -8.46
C MET A 10 -1.27 14.39 -7.02
N VAL A 11 -1.82 13.28 -6.53
CA VAL A 11 -2.28 13.15 -5.14
C VAL A 11 -1.57 11.97 -4.48
N GLY A 12 -0.96 12.22 -3.33
CA GLY A 12 -0.35 11.19 -2.49
C GLY A 12 -1.36 10.55 -1.54
N ILE A 13 -1.30 9.22 -1.40
CA ILE A 13 -2.12 8.44 -0.46
C ILE A 13 -1.21 7.42 0.23
N LEU A 14 -1.26 7.38 1.57
CA LEU A 14 -0.59 6.35 2.36
C LEU A 14 -1.42 5.06 2.39
N ILE A 15 -0.79 3.93 2.11
CA ILE A 15 -1.46 2.63 1.97
C ILE A 15 -0.92 1.55 2.92
N ASP A 16 0.14 1.86 3.66
CA ASP A 16 0.97 0.92 4.40
C ASP A 16 0.46 0.66 5.83
N GLN A 17 -0.76 1.11 6.16
CA GLN A 17 -1.40 0.88 7.44
C GLN A 17 -2.44 -0.25 7.39
N ASN A 18 -2.67 -0.88 8.55
CA ASN A 18 -3.75 -1.84 8.74
C ASN A 18 -5.11 -1.14 8.63
N VAL A 19 -6.04 -1.76 7.89
CA VAL A 19 -7.45 -1.33 7.82
C VAL A 19 -8.40 -2.42 8.34
N ASP A 20 -9.62 -2.03 8.69
CA ASP A 20 -10.67 -2.99 9.07
C ASP A 20 -11.11 -3.82 7.86
N ARG A 21 -11.72 -5.00 8.13
CA ARG A 21 -12.12 -5.96 7.09
C ARG A 21 -13.00 -5.38 5.98
N HIS A 22 -13.81 -4.37 6.29
CA HIS A 22 -14.74 -3.72 5.36
C HIS A 22 -14.15 -2.50 4.64
N LYS A 23 -12.91 -2.11 4.95
CA LYS A 23 -12.23 -0.91 4.41
C LYS A 23 -11.08 -1.25 3.45
N GLY A 24 -10.90 -2.51 3.11
CA GLY A 24 -9.83 -2.95 2.23
C GLY A 24 -10.00 -4.39 1.81
N VAL A 25 -9.04 -4.87 1.03
CA VAL A 25 -8.98 -6.25 0.53
C VAL A 25 -7.88 -7.02 1.25
N LEU A 26 -8.08 -8.34 1.35
CA LEU A 26 -7.09 -9.23 1.92
C LEU A 26 -6.10 -9.64 0.82
N VAL A 27 -4.89 -9.12 0.89
CA VAL A 27 -3.79 -9.42 -0.05
C VAL A 27 -2.53 -9.79 0.72
N ASP A 28 -1.56 -10.41 0.05
CA ASP A 28 -0.29 -10.71 0.67
C ASP A 28 0.49 -9.43 0.99
N LEU A 29 1.22 -9.48 2.10
CA LEU A 29 2.30 -8.56 2.46
C LEU A 29 3.35 -9.37 3.21
N PHE A 30 4.49 -9.57 2.57
CA PHE A 30 5.49 -10.58 2.94
C PHE A 30 4.86 -11.98 3.01
N THR A 31 5.10 -12.70 4.10
CA THR A 31 4.67 -14.09 4.31
C THR A 31 3.27 -14.22 4.90
N LYS A 32 2.52 -13.12 5.03
CA LYS A 32 1.22 -13.08 5.70
C LYS A 32 0.18 -12.29 4.91
N LYS A 33 -1.08 -12.70 5.01
CA LYS A 33 -2.22 -11.92 4.52
C LYS A 33 -2.42 -10.66 5.37
N ALA A 34 -2.61 -9.52 4.73
CA ALA A 34 -2.86 -8.24 5.38
C ALA A 34 -4.05 -7.52 4.72
N TYR A 35 -4.98 -7.01 5.53
CA TYR A 35 -6.00 -6.10 5.03
C TYR A 35 -5.33 -4.79 4.62
N THR A 36 -5.48 -4.44 3.34
CA THR A 36 -4.85 -3.28 2.71
C THR A 36 -5.94 -2.44 2.06
N THR A 37 -5.87 -1.12 2.25
CA THR A 37 -6.82 -0.21 1.61
C THR A 37 -6.78 -0.38 0.09
N ASP A 38 -7.95 -0.54 -0.50
CA ASP A 38 -8.13 -0.71 -1.95
C ASP A 38 -8.60 0.58 -2.62
N GLY A 39 -8.70 1.67 -1.86
CA GLY A 39 -9.17 2.98 -2.33
C GLY A 39 -8.34 3.53 -3.49
N ILE A 40 -7.01 3.33 -3.46
CA ILE A 40 -6.12 3.79 -4.54
C ILE A 40 -6.40 3.03 -5.85
N ALA A 41 -6.58 1.70 -5.79
CA ALA A 41 -6.89 0.86 -6.93
C ALA A 41 -8.27 1.19 -7.51
N ARG A 42 -9.29 1.30 -6.65
CA ARG A 42 -10.65 1.70 -7.06
C ARG A 42 -10.66 3.06 -7.75
N MET A 43 -9.94 4.03 -7.19
CA MET A 43 -9.87 5.38 -7.73
C MET A 43 -9.13 5.42 -9.07
N ALA A 44 -7.98 4.74 -9.16
CA ALA A 44 -7.20 4.63 -10.40
C ALA A 44 -8.04 4.06 -11.55
N LEU A 45 -8.75 2.95 -11.29
CA LEU A 45 -9.63 2.32 -12.29
C LEU A 45 -10.85 3.18 -12.64
N ALA A 46 -11.41 3.93 -11.67
CA ALA A 46 -12.56 4.81 -11.92
C ALA A 46 -12.17 6.03 -12.78
N LEU A 47 -10.96 6.56 -12.56
CA LEU A 47 -10.47 7.76 -13.22
C LEU A 47 -9.56 7.46 -14.42
N ARG A 48 -9.25 6.19 -14.68
CA ARG A 48 -8.28 5.73 -15.68
C ARG A 48 -6.95 6.46 -15.57
N THR A 49 -6.41 6.52 -14.35
CA THR A 49 -5.15 7.21 -14.04
C THR A 49 -4.12 6.24 -13.47
N ASN A 50 -2.84 6.56 -13.64
CA ASN A 50 -1.72 5.72 -13.21
C ASN A 50 -1.54 5.75 -11.69
N ILE A 51 -1.11 4.63 -11.14
CA ILE A 51 -0.60 4.53 -9.77
C ILE A 51 0.92 4.50 -9.85
N HIS A 52 1.57 5.48 -9.24
CA HIS A 52 3.02 5.48 -9.07
C HIS A 52 3.36 5.19 -7.61
N PRO A 53 4.18 4.17 -7.30
CA PRO A 53 4.67 3.97 -5.95
C PRO A 53 5.69 5.08 -5.63
N VAL A 54 5.55 5.70 -4.47
CA VAL A 54 6.41 6.78 -4.01
C VAL A 54 6.84 6.51 -2.58
N PHE A 55 8.14 6.62 -2.33
CA PHE A 55 8.73 6.34 -1.04
C PHE A 55 9.60 7.51 -0.58
N ILE A 56 9.61 7.77 0.71
CA ILE A 56 10.43 8.80 1.33
C ILE A 56 11.48 8.14 2.23
N PHE A 57 12.75 8.51 2.04
CA PHE A 57 13.86 8.01 2.83
C PHE A 57 14.52 9.17 3.57
N ARG A 58 14.84 8.97 4.85
CA ARG A 58 15.68 9.91 5.59
C ARG A 58 17.12 9.70 5.19
N HIS A 59 17.87 10.78 4.97
CA HIS A 59 19.31 10.67 4.75
C HIS A 59 19.99 10.18 6.05
N PRO A 60 20.88 9.18 6.00
CA PRO A 60 21.49 8.61 7.20
C PRO A 60 22.30 9.63 8.00
N GLU A 61 23.01 10.52 7.32
CA GLU A 61 23.93 11.46 7.96
C GLU A 61 23.46 12.93 8.00
N LYS A 62 22.50 13.32 7.14
CA LYS A 62 22.09 14.72 6.98
C LYS A 62 20.76 14.96 7.66
N LYS A 63 20.78 15.71 8.76
CA LYS A 63 19.56 16.12 9.47
C LYS A 63 18.62 16.87 8.52
N PHE A 64 17.33 16.58 8.65
CA PHE A 64 16.24 17.19 7.88
C PHE A 64 16.32 16.99 6.36
N HIS A 65 17.14 16.06 5.88
CA HIS A 65 17.25 15.75 4.46
C HIS A 65 16.49 14.46 4.12
N HIS A 66 15.64 14.53 3.08
CA HIS A 66 14.82 13.41 2.64
C HIS A 66 14.94 13.24 1.13
N THR A 67 14.94 11.99 0.66
CA THR A 67 14.87 11.65 -0.77
C THR A 67 13.53 11.03 -1.07
N LEU A 68 12.83 11.58 -2.07
CA LEU A 68 11.65 10.94 -2.66
C LEU A 68 12.09 10.07 -3.84
N ARG A 69 11.71 8.80 -3.80
CA ARG A 69 11.91 7.86 -4.92
C ARG A 69 10.57 7.56 -5.56
N PHE A 70 10.47 7.79 -6.86
CA PHE A 70 9.29 7.50 -7.67
C PHE A 70 9.56 6.25 -8.49
N GLY A 71 8.71 5.24 -8.35
CA GLY A 71 8.77 4.05 -9.19
C GLY A 71 7.94 4.18 -10.47
N PRO A 72 8.09 3.20 -11.39
CA PRO A 72 7.28 3.14 -12.60
C PRO A 72 5.79 2.99 -12.26
N ALA A 73 4.93 3.35 -13.21
CA ALA A 73 3.49 3.14 -13.06
C ALA A 73 3.20 1.64 -12.88
N ILE A 74 2.34 1.29 -11.93
CA ILE A 74 1.83 -0.07 -11.78
C ILE A 74 0.87 -0.32 -12.96
N PRO A 75 1.11 -1.36 -13.79
CA PRO A 75 0.28 -1.61 -14.96
C PRO A 75 -1.13 -2.03 -14.54
N MET A 76 -2.13 -1.45 -15.18
CA MET A 76 -3.54 -1.81 -15.01
C MET A 76 -4.02 -2.65 -16.19
N ASP A 77 -4.84 -3.66 -15.91
CA ASP A 77 -5.60 -4.39 -16.92
C ASP A 77 -7.05 -3.89 -16.90
N LEU A 78 -7.40 -3.08 -17.91
CA LEU A 78 -8.74 -2.52 -18.04
C LEU A 78 -9.77 -3.52 -18.60
N ASN A 79 -9.33 -4.69 -19.06
CA ASN A 79 -10.19 -5.74 -19.60
C ASN A 79 -10.57 -6.79 -18.54
N ALA A 80 -9.81 -6.87 -17.44
CA ALA A 80 -10.10 -7.78 -16.34
C ALA A 80 -11.39 -7.37 -15.57
N PRO A 81 -12.08 -8.33 -14.92
CA PRO A 81 -13.17 -8.02 -14.02
C PRO A 81 -12.74 -7.03 -12.95
N ARG A 82 -13.49 -5.93 -12.80
CA ARG A 82 -13.10 -4.80 -11.93
C ARG A 82 -12.76 -5.23 -10.50
N ALA A 83 -13.50 -6.19 -9.94
CA ALA A 83 -13.26 -6.68 -8.59
C ALA A 83 -11.91 -7.40 -8.45
N GLU A 84 -11.55 -8.21 -9.43
CA GLU A 84 -10.27 -8.94 -9.46
C GLU A 84 -9.11 -7.99 -9.67
N GLU A 85 -9.27 -7.02 -10.57
CA GLU A 85 -8.25 -6.02 -10.86
C GLU A 85 -7.96 -5.10 -9.66
N VAL A 86 -8.98 -4.75 -8.87
CA VAL A 86 -8.78 -4.04 -7.60
C VAL A 86 -7.87 -4.82 -6.66
N VAL A 87 -8.13 -6.13 -6.49
CA VAL A 87 -7.31 -6.99 -5.63
C VAL A 87 -5.88 -7.10 -6.17
N ARG A 88 -5.71 -7.30 -7.48
CA ARG A 88 -4.40 -7.41 -8.13
C ARG A 88 -3.59 -6.13 -7.97
N LEU A 89 -4.17 -4.96 -8.26
CA LEU A 89 -3.49 -3.67 -8.11
C LEU A 89 -3.10 -3.39 -6.66
N THR A 90 -3.99 -3.65 -5.70
CA THR A 90 -3.66 -3.51 -4.28
C THR A 90 -2.52 -4.45 -3.88
N ARG A 91 -2.47 -5.68 -4.41
CA ARG A 91 -1.34 -6.59 -4.21
C ARG A 91 -0.04 -6.04 -4.81
N CYS A 92 -0.06 -5.55 -6.05
CA CYS A 92 1.13 -4.95 -6.68
C CYS A 92 1.66 -3.76 -5.86
N CYS A 93 0.78 -2.94 -5.27
CA CYS A 93 1.22 -1.88 -4.36
C CYS A 93 1.96 -2.43 -3.13
N ASN A 94 1.49 -3.54 -2.54
CA ASN A 94 2.21 -4.19 -1.44
C ASN A 94 3.55 -4.80 -1.90
N GLU A 95 3.65 -5.28 -3.14
CA GLU A 95 4.92 -5.80 -3.68
C GLU A 95 5.98 -4.71 -3.80
N GLU A 96 5.60 -3.51 -4.27
CA GLU A 96 6.50 -2.36 -4.28
C GLU A 96 6.92 -1.95 -2.86
N LEU A 97 5.98 -1.99 -1.91
CA LEU A 97 6.28 -1.75 -0.50
C LEU A 97 7.25 -2.81 0.07
N GLU A 98 7.06 -4.09 -0.24
CA GLU A 98 7.96 -5.17 0.20
C GLU A 98 9.38 -4.97 -0.32
N LYS A 99 9.54 -4.60 -1.60
CA LYS A 99 10.84 -4.34 -2.21
C LYS A 99 11.58 -3.26 -1.42
N VAL A 100 10.93 -2.12 -1.18
CA VAL A 100 11.53 -0.98 -0.49
C VAL A 100 11.80 -1.25 0.99
N ILE A 101 10.90 -1.94 1.69
CA ILE A 101 11.16 -2.33 3.08
C ILE A 101 12.35 -3.31 3.16
N ARG A 102 12.55 -4.19 2.18
CA ARG A 102 13.72 -5.09 2.16
C ARG A 102 15.03 -4.36 1.86
N GLU A 103 15.00 -3.25 1.12
CA GLU A 103 16.19 -2.43 0.87
C GLU A 103 16.72 -1.80 2.16
N ASP A 104 15.84 -1.22 2.99
CA ASP A 104 16.22 -0.69 4.29
C ASP A 104 15.05 -0.83 5.29
N PRO A 105 14.99 -1.93 6.05
CA PRO A 105 13.91 -2.16 6.98
C PRO A 105 13.91 -1.15 8.13
N THR A 106 15.04 -0.46 8.41
CA THR A 106 15.10 0.50 9.52
C THR A 106 14.29 1.77 9.26
N GLN A 107 13.96 2.05 7.99
CA GLN A 107 13.25 3.26 7.57
C GLN A 107 11.73 3.11 7.61
N TRP A 108 11.20 1.89 7.78
CA TRP A 108 9.76 1.67 7.86
C TRP A 108 9.24 1.80 9.29
N LEU A 109 8.04 2.35 9.45
CA LEU A 109 7.40 2.61 10.74
C LEU A 109 6.79 1.32 11.33
N TRP A 110 7.63 0.43 11.87
CA TRP A 110 7.22 -0.85 12.48
C TRP A 110 6.30 -0.74 13.70
N ILE A 111 6.10 0.46 14.23
CA ILE A 111 5.18 0.72 15.36
C ILE A 111 3.72 0.38 15.02
N HIS A 112 3.36 0.38 13.73
CA HIS A 112 2.02 0.04 13.29
C HIS A 112 1.85 -1.49 13.29
N ARG A 113 0.83 -1.97 13.99
CA ARG A 113 0.40 -3.38 13.96
C ARG A 113 -0.21 -3.73 12.60
N ARG A 114 0.63 -3.89 11.58
CA ARG A 114 0.24 -4.01 10.16
C ARG A 114 -0.71 -5.17 9.86
N TRP A 115 -0.63 -6.24 10.63
CA TRP A 115 -1.45 -7.45 10.51
C TRP A 115 -2.51 -7.56 11.61
N LYS A 116 -2.90 -6.45 12.28
CA LYS A 116 -3.83 -6.49 13.41
C LYS A 116 -5.19 -7.07 13.02
N THR A 117 -5.72 -6.65 11.88
CA THR A 117 -6.93 -7.24 11.32
C THR A 117 -6.56 -8.58 10.69
N ARG A 118 -7.12 -9.67 11.21
CA ARG A 118 -6.83 -11.03 10.76
C ARG A 118 -8.05 -11.63 10.03
N PRO A 119 -7.86 -12.57 9.09
CA PRO A 119 -8.95 -13.41 8.59
C PRO A 119 -9.71 -14.12 9.73
N PRO A 120 -11.00 -14.44 9.57
CA PRO A 120 -11.74 -15.22 10.55
C PRO A 120 -11.01 -16.55 10.86
N GLY A 121 -10.88 -16.88 12.14
CA GLY A 121 -10.22 -18.12 12.59
C GLY A 121 -8.70 -18.03 12.76
N GLU A 122 -8.03 -16.98 12.30
CA GLU A 122 -6.58 -16.83 12.52
C GLU A 122 -6.27 -16.23 13.91
N PRO A 123 -5.22 -16.71 14.60
CA PRO A 123 -4.84 -16.18 15.90
C PRO A 123 -4.35 -14.74 15.81
N ASP A 124 -4.50 -14.01 16.91
CA ASP A 124 -3.92 -12.68 17.10
C ASP A 124 -2.40 -12.79 17.19
N LEU A 125 -1.70 -12.02 16.36
CA LEU A 125 -0.23 -11.99 16.30
C LEU A 125 0.40 -11.06 17.34
N TYR A 126 -0.40 -10.22 17.99
CA TYR A 126 0.08 -9.16 18.89
C TYR A 126 -0.34 -9.37 20.34
N ARG A 127 -1.00 -10.49 20.64
CA ARG A 127 -1.32 -10.88 22.00
C ARG A 127 -0.07 -11.53 22.58
N GLU A 128 0.51 -10.94 23.61
CA GLU A 128 1.56 -11.60 24.38
C GLU A 128 0.96 -12.85 25.03
N VAL A 129 1.66 -13.99 24.91
CA VAL A 129 1.42 -15.13 25.78
C VAL A 129 1.89 -14.67 27.16
N ARG A 130 0.94 -14.38 28.05
CA ARG A 130 1.23 -14.21 29.48
C ARG A 130 1.41 -15.57 30.13
#